data_AF-A0A0M2HNM7-F1
#
_entry.id   AF-A0A0M2HNM7-F1
#
_cell.length_a   1.000
_cell.length_b   1.000
_cell.length_c   1.000
_cell.angle_alpha   90.00
_cell.angle_beta   90.00
_cell.angle_gamma   90.00
#
_symmetry.space_group_name_H-M   'P 1'
#
loop_
_entity.id
_entity.type
_entity.pdbx_description
1 polymer ?
#
loop_
_entity_poly.entity_id
_entity_poly.type
_entity_poly.pdbx_seq_one_letter_code
_entity_poly.pdbx_strand_id
1 'polypeptide(L)' 'MSNPIPPLPFPDGEPDETEDVPTREVDGDEVLDPDANQDAVDSHAADIAATQSTEEHGDPDLDQR' A
#
# COMPACT_ATOMS: atom_id res chain seq x y z
N MET A 1 34.19 0.84 -19.63
CA MET A 1 34.23 0.72 -18.15
C MET A 1 32.84 1.06 -17.66
N SER A 2 32.18 0.16 -16.93
CA SER A 2 30.85 0.40 -16.36
C SER A 2 31.02 1.03 -14.99
N ASN A 3 30.39 2.18 -14.77
CA ASN A 3 30.41 2.86 -13.48
C ASN A 3 29.14 2.45 -12.72
N PRO A 4 29.23 1.73 -11.59
CA PRO A 4 28.03 1.31 -10.86
C PRO A 4 27.31 2.55 -10.33
N ILE A 5 25.99 2.58 -10.53
CA ILE A 5 25.13 3.64 -10.00
C ILE A 5 25.06 3.44 -8.48
N PRO A 6 25.36 4.46 -7.66
CA PRO A 6 25.22 4.35 -6.21
C PRO A 6 23.75 4.18 -5.83
N PRO A 7 23.44 3.43 -4.76
CA PRO A 7 22.07 3.28 -4.27
C PRO A 7 21.49 4.66 -3.94
N LEU A 8 20.26 4.91 -4.40
CA LEU A 8 19.54 6.14 -4.06
C LEU A 8 19.14 6.10 -2.58
N PRO A 9 19.14 7.24 -1.89
CA PRO A 9 18.62 7.31 -0.53
C PRO A 9 17.13 6.95 -0.54
N PHE A 10 16.75 5.98 0.30
CA PHE A 10 15.34 5.68 0.55
C PHE A 10 14.74 6.86 1.34
N PRO A 11 13.53 7.33 1.01
CA PRO A 11 12.89 8.40 1.76
C PRO A 11 12.66 7.97 3.22
N ASP A 12 13.12 8.79 4.16
CA ASP A 12 12.91 8.60 5.59
C ASP A 12 11.45 8.97 5.96
N GLY A 13 10.63 7.99 6.33
CA GLY A 13 9.44 8.21 7.19
C GLY A 13 8.08 8.35 6.48
N GLU A 14 7.25 7.36 6.82
CA GLU A 14 5.81 7.11 6.63
C GLU A 14 4.89 8.23 6.09
N PRO A 15 4.31 8.03 4.89
CA PRO A 15 2.95 8.46 4.61
C PRO A 15 1.97 7.40 5.11
N ASP A 16 1.30 7.68 6.23
CA ASP A 16 0.04 7.02 6.60
C ASP A 16 -1.05 7.60 5.64
N GLU A 17 -1.04 7.17 4.39
CA GLU A 17 -1.89 7.70 3.28
C GLU A 17 -2.95 6.68 2.82
N THR A 18 -3.31 5.69 3.65
CA THR A 18 -4.44 4.81 3.32
C THR A 18 -5.79 5.54 3.37
N GLU A 19 -5.83 6.75 3.92
CA GLU A 19 -7.05 7.56 4.09
C GLU A 19 -7.57 8.21 2.79
N ASP A 20 -6.82 8.19 1.69
CA ASP A 20 -7.17 8.97 0.48
C ASP A 20 -7.96 8.17 -0.58
N VAL A 21 -8.20 6.87 -0.36
CA VAL A 21 -9.00 6.03 -1.27
C VAL A 21 -10.44 5.91 -0.75
N PRO A 22 -11.47 6.29 -1.54
CA PRO A 22 -12.86 6.14 -1.12
C PRO A 22 -13.28 4.69 -0.89
N THR A 23 -13.64 4.36 0.34
CA THR A 23 -14.16 3.05 0.77
C THR A 23 -15.58 3.17 1.36
N ARG A 24 -16.28 2.05 1.44
CA ARG A 24 -17.59 1.91 2.10
C ARG A 24 -17.66 0.61 2.90
N GLU A 25 -18.42 0.62 3.98
CA GLU A 25 -18.69 -0.60 4.75
C GLU A 25 -19.81 -1.43 4.10
N VAL A 26 -19.55 -2.72 3.85
CA VAL A 26 -20.52 -3.70 3.37
C VAL A 26 -20.41 -4.94 4.25
N ASP A 27 -21.49 -5.28 4.95
CA ASP A 27 -21.55 -6.45 5.83
C ASP A 27 -20.45 -6.52 6.91
N GLY A 28 -19.90 -5.36 7.29
CA GLY A 28 -18.83 -5.24 8.28
C GLY A 28 -17.42 -5.33 7.69
N ASP A 29 -17.31 -5.48 6.37
CA ASP A 29 -16.05 -5.41 5.64
C ASP A 29 -15.89 -4.04 4.95
N GLU A 30 -14.68 -3.49 5.00
CA GLU A 30 -14.33 -2.29 4.26
C GLU A 30 -13.99 -2.65 2.80
N VAL A 31 -14.78 -2.12 1.86
CA VAL A 31 -14.62 -2.40 0.42
C VAL A 31 -14.54 -1.09 -0.36
N LEU A 32 -13.93 -1.14 -1.55
CA LEU A 32 -13.87 0.00 -2.46
C LEU A 32 -15.29 0.45 -2.87
N ASP A 33 -15.53 1.76 -2.89
CA ASP A 33 -16.81 2.32 -3.30
C ASP A 33 -16.91 2.38 -4.85
N PRO A 34 -17.80 1.61 -5.49
CA PRO A 34 -17.96 1.62 -6.95
C PRO A 34 -18.60 2.91 -7.47
N ASP A 35 -19.28 3.70 -6.62
CA ASP A 35 -19.88 4.97 -6.99
C ASP A 35 -18.88 6.14 -6.87
N ALA A 36 -17.67 5.87 -6.36
CA ALA A 36 -16.59 6.85 -6.34
C ALA A 36 -16.13 7.20 -7.76
N ASN A 37 -15.83 8.48 -7.96
CA ASN A 37 -15.33 8.96 -9.24
C ASN A 37 -13.94 8.36 -9.51
N GLN A 38 -13.84 7.44 -10.46
CA GLN A 38 -12.59 6.76 -10.81
C GLN A 38 -11.52 7.73 -11.33
N ASP A 39 -11.92 8.84 -11.95
CA ASP A 39 -10.97 9.86 -12.43
C ASP A 39 -10.33 10.67 -11.28
N ALA A 40 -10.87 10.55 -10.05
CA ALA A 40 -10.30 11.17 -8.87
C ALA A 40 -9.28 10.26 -8.15
N VAL A 41 -9.16 8.99 -8.54
CA VAL A 41 -8.21 8.05 -7.94
C VAL A 41 -6.86 8.18 -8.65
N ASP A 42 -5.80 8.52 -7.90
CA ASP A 42 -4.42 8.51 -8.42
C ASP A 42 -3.91 7.06 -8.51
N SER A 43 -4.02 6.47 -9.70
CA SER A 43 -3.57 5.09 -9.96
C SER A 43 -2.06 4.90 -9.74
N HIS A 44 -1.26 5.96 -9.97
CA HIS A 44 0.17 5.88 -9.74
C HIS A 44 0.49 5.82 -8.25
N ALA A 45 -0.18 6.62 -7.43
CA ALA A 45 -0.07 6.50 -5.97
C ALA A 45 -0.57 5.13 -5.47
N ALA A 46 -1.67 4.62 -6.03
CA ALA A 46 -2.22 3.31 -5.67
C ALA A 46 -1.25 2.15 -5.97
N ASP A 47 -0.59 2.14 -7.14
CA ASP A 47 0.40 1.11 -7.49
C ASP A 47 1.62 1.14 -6.56
N ILE A 48 2.02 2.34 -6.11
CA ILE A 48 3.08 2.51 -5.12
C ILE A 48 2.65 1.91 -3.77
N ALA A 49 1.47 2.25 -3.28
CA ALA A 49 0.93 1.72 -2.03
C ALA A 49 0.84 0.19 -2.04
N ALA A 50 0.31 -0.40 -3.13
CA ALA A 50 0.19 -1.85 -3.28
C ALA A 50 1.55 -2.57 -3.25
N THR A 51 2.60 -1.93 -3.76
CA THR A 51 3.97 -2.47 -3.70
C THR A 51 4.53 -2.45 -2.27
N GLN A 52 4.12 -1.47 -1.45
CA GLN A 52 4.55 -1.31 -0.07
C GLN A 52 3.79 -2.21 0.92
N SER A 53 2.56 -2.66 0.59
CA SER A 53 1.74 -3.50 1.47
C SER A 53 2.21 -4.98 1.61
N THR A 54 3.32 -5.38 1.00
CA THR A 54 3.82 -6.78 1.07
C THR A 54 4.59 -7.10 2.36
N GLU A 55 4.78 -6.15 3.28
CA GLU A 55 5.63 -6.32 4.46
C GLU A 55 4.88 -6.64 5.77
N GLU A 56 3.54 -6.70 5.78
CA GLU A 56 2.74 -6.92 6.99
C GLU A 56 1.87 -8.20 6.95
N HIS A 57 2.46 -9.36 6.65
CA HIS A 57 1.88 -10.65 7.05
C HIS A 57 2.93 -11.42 7.87
N GLY A 58 3.11 -10.98 9.12
CA GLY A 58 3.79 -11.78 10.12
C GLY A 58 2.91 -12.98 10.45
N ASP A 59 3.24 -14.15 9.88
CA ASP A 59 2.68 -15.43 10.29
C ASP A 59 2.80 -15.55 11.82
N PRO A 60 1.69 -15.62 12.59
CA PRO A 60 1.81 -15.88 14.01
C PRO A 60 2.33 -17.32 14.19
N ASP A 61 3.55 -17.43 14.73
CA ASP A 61 4.24 -18.64 15.17
C ASP A 61 3.28 -19.82 15.45
N LEU A 62 3.23 -20.78 14.51
CA LEU A 62 2.60 -22.09 14.68
C LEU A 62 3.54 -23.10 15.39
N ASP A 63 4.46 -22.65 16.24
CA ASP A 63 5.43 -23.50 16.95
C ASP A 63 5.28 -23.49 18.48
N GLN A 64 4.04 -23.57 18.98
CA GLN A 64 3.80 -23.98 20.37
C GLN A 64 3.49 -25.48 20.42
N ARG A 65 4.56 -26.25 20.60
CA ARG A 65 4.56 -27.67 20.95
C ARG A 65 3.92 -27.95 22.31
#